data_AF-A0A0C2GYZ9-F1
#
_entry.id   AF-A0A0C2GYZ9-F1
#
_cell.length_a   1.000
_cell.length_b   1.000
_cell.length_c   1.000
_cell.angle_alpha   90.00
_cell.angle_beta   90.00
_cell.angle_gamma   90.00
#
_symmetry.space_group_name_H-M   'P 1'
#
loop_
_entity.id
_entity.type
_entity.pdbx_description
1 polymer ?
#
loop_
_entity_poly.entity_id
_entity_poly.type
_entity_poly.pdbx_seq_one_letter_code
_entity_poly.pdbx_strand_id
1 'polypeptide(L)'
;MHMNLREFLCNSALVNSAIPSSDRIRNAISVKLLGIPWKPDLDTLVIPLKIVHQPVSTKRTALRALSSTFDPLGLLVPFLAPFKVFIQDTWKKKYQWDDPFDKEDLFRWKLLLQDLEDPLPSIPRCLIRMELLAALTSARLVRFVHSQLHRPVAAVHFFSDSQIALHWIHSSRPLKLFVNNRVIEIRSIISALQSSGTHVKFYYVQSEQNPADCASRGLSTKSTRDHIW
;
A
#
# COMPACT_ATOMS: atom_id res chain seq x y z
N MET A 1 3.15 -4.12 29.14
CA MET A 1 2.87 -2.70 28.81
C MET A 1 1.45 -2.64 28.29
N HIS A 2 0.49 -2.16 29.08
CA HIS A 2 -0.89 -1.99 28.61
C HIS A 2 -0.99 -0.68 27.83
N MET A 3 -1.12 -0.75 26.51
CA MET A 3 -1.32 0.43 25.67
C MET A 3 -2.82 0.74 25.64
N ASN A 4 -3.20 1.90 26.21
CA ASN A 4 -4.58 2.38 26.16
C ASN A 4 -4.78 3.13 24.84
N LEU A 5 -5.30 2.44 23.83
CA LEU A 5 -5.54 2.98 22.50
C LEU A 5 -6.68 4.02 22.54
N ARG A 6 -6.50 5.14 21.84
CA ARG A 6 -7.47 6.25 21.73
C ARG A 6 -7.45 6.80 20.30
N GLU A 7 -8.23 7.84 20.08
CA GLU A 7 -8.39 8.53 18.79
C GLU A 7 -9.05 7.68 17.70
N PHE A 8 -10.01 6.84 18.10
CA PHE A 8 -10.76 6.03 17.15
C PHE A 8 -11.63 6.89 16.24
N LEU A 9 -11.70 6.47 14.99
CA LEU A 9 -12.56 7.03 13.96
C LEU A 9 -12.90 5.96 12.92
N CYS A 10 -14.17 5.92 12.54
CA CYS A 10 -14.72 5.05 11.52
C CYS A 10 -15.40 5.89 10.43
N ASN A 11 -15.54 5.33 9.23
CA ASN A 11 -16.39 5.88 8.17
C ASN A 11 -17.89 5.64 8.43
N SER A 12 -18.26 4.86 9.45
CA SER A 12 -19.64 4.62 9.87
C SER A 12 -20.04 5.50 11.05
N ALA A 13 -21.06 6.33 10.86
CA ALA A 13 -21.64 7.15 11.93
C ALA A 13 -22.16 6.31 13.11
N LEU A 14 -22.75 5.14 12.82
CA LEU A 14 -23.22 4.20 13.84
C LEU A 14 -22.07 3.72 14.73
N VAL A 15 -20.96 3.29 14.12
CA VAL A 15 -19.78 2.83 14.87
C VAL A 15 -19.16 3.97 15.66
N ASN A 16 -19.06 5.17 15.08
CA ASN A 16 -18.57 6.36 15.78
C ASN A 16 -19.40 6.70 17.02
N SER A 17 -20.72 6.53 16.95
CA SER A 17 -21.62 6.78 18.09
C SER A 17 -21.45 5.75 19.22
N ALA A 18 -21.06 4.52 18.90
CA ALA A 18 -20.84 3.44 19.88
C ALA A 18 -19.50 3.55 20.62
N ILE A 19 -18.51 4.26 20.06
CA ILE A 19 -17.21 4.47 20.70
C ILE A 19 -17.35 5.46 21.87
N PRO A 20 -16.76 5.21 23.05
CA PRO A 20 -16.76 6.17 24.17
C PRO A 20 -16.16 7.52 23.77
N SER A 21 -16.78 8.62 24.21
CA SER A 21 -16.33 9.99 23.84
C SER A 21 -14.87 10.28 24.23
N SER A 22 -14.37 9.66 25.31
CA SER A 22 -12.97 9.77 25.75
C SER A 22 -11.96 9.17 24.75
N ASP A 23 -12.42 8.26 23.90
CA ASP A 23 -11.58 7.45 23.03
C ASP A 23 -11.74 7.86 21.56
N ARG A 24 -12.71 8.72 21.23
CA ARG A 24 -12.89 9.28 19.88
C ARG A 24 -11.78 10.26 19.54
N ILE A 25 -11.52 10.41 18.24
CA ILE A 25 -10.65 11.47 17.74
C ILE A 25 -11.20 12.86 18.10
N ARG A 26 -10.33 13.77 18.55
CA ARG A 26 -10.72 15.13 18.94
C ARG A 26 -11.00 16.03 17.74
N ASN A 27 -10.27 15.81 16.64
CA ASN A 27 -10.38 16.60 15.42
C ASN A 27 -10.47 15.69 14.19
N ALA A 28 -11.70 15.40 13.77
CA ALA A 28 -11.98 14.59 12.58
C ALA A 28 -11.70 15.32 11.25
N ILE A 29 -11.38 16.62 11.28
CA ILE A 29 -11.17 17.44 10.06
C ILE A 29 -9.78 17.20 9.46
N SER A 30 -8.77 16.87 10.29
CA SER A 30 -7.38 16.70 9.87
C SER A 30 -6.83 15.34 10.28
N VAL A 31 -7.38 14.28 9.68
CA VAL A 31 -6.97 12.90 9.96
C VAL A 31 -5.98 12.43 8.91
N LYS A 32 -4.96 11.69 9.36
CA LYS A 32 -3.93 11.12 8.49
C LYS A 32 -3.88 9.61 8.68
N LEU A 33 -3.70 8.90 7.58
CA LEU A 33 -3.38 7.48 7.57
C LEU A 33 -1.97 7.31 6.99
N LEU A 34 -1.07 6.68 7.74
CA LEU A 34 0.35 6.54 7.36
C LEU A 34 1.02 7.89 7.00
N GLY A 35 0.56 9.00 7.58
CA GLY A 35 1.06 10.35 7.30
C GLY A 35 0.43 11.04 6.09
N ILE A 36 -0.44 10.37 5.33
CA ILE A 36 -1.20 10.93 4.20
C ILE A 36 -2.59 11.37 4.67
N PRO A 37 -3.12 12.53 4.26
CA PRO A 37 -4.49 12.92 4.61
C PRO A 37 -5.54 11.90 4.14
N TRP A 38 -6.50 11.62 5.02
CA TRP A 38 -7.60 10.69 4.77
C TRP A 38 -8.94 11.41 5.01
N LYS A 39 -9.88 11.24 4.09
CA LYS A 39 -11.28 11.68 4.19
C LYS A 39 -12.12 10.50 4.70
N PRO A 40 -12.51 10.48 5.98
CA PRO A 40 -13.19 9.33 6.59
C PRO A 40 -14.54 9.03 5.96
N ASP A 41 -15.36 10.07 5.73
CA ASP A 41 -16.74 9.93 5.25
C ASP A 41 -16.82 9.26 3.87
N LEU A 42 -15.86 9.57 3.00
CA LEU A 42 -15.75 9.00 1.65
C LEU A 42 -14.79 7.81 1.57
N ASP A 43 -14.12 7.48 2.67
CA ASP A 43 -13.04 6.51 2.75
C ASP A 43 -11.95 6.64 1.66
N THR A 44 -11.50 7.87 1.42
CA THR A 44 -10.53 8.19 0.37
C THR A 44 -9.26 8.83 0.93
N LEU A 45 -8.12 8.50 0.33
CA LEU A 45 -6.83 9.16 0.57
C LEU A 45 -6.73 10.38 -0.34
N VAL A 46 -6.27 11.50 0.22
CA VAL A 46 -5.94 12.71 -0.54
C VAL A 46 -4.43 12.77 -0.63
N ILE A 47 -3.89 13.01 -1.82
CA ILE A 47 -2.44 13.03 -2.04
C ILE A 47 -2.00 14.47 -2.37
N PRO A 48 -1.41 15.19 -1.39
CA PRO A 48 -0.92 16.54 -1.62
C PRO A 48 0.36 16.50 -2.47
N LEU A 49 0.35 17.22 -3.59
CA LEU A 49 1.50 17.44 -4.46
C LEU A 49 2.20 18.75 -4.09
N LYS A 50 2.84 18.76 -2.91
CA LYS A 50 3.58 19.93 -2.42
C LYS A 50 4.64 20.44 -3.39
N ILE A 51 5.22 19.55 -4.20
CA ILE A 51 6.18 19.86 -5.28
C ILE A 51 5.71 20.99 -6.20
N VAL A 52 4.41 21.10 -6.48
CA VAL A 52 3.83 22.12 -7.37
C VAL A 52 4.00 23.53 -6.81
N HIS A 53 4.03 23.67 -5.48
CA HIS A 53 4.13 24.96 -4.79
C HIS A 53 5.54 25.32 -4.36
N GLN A 54 6.54 24.49 -4.66
CA GLN A 54 7.92 24.75 -4.26
C GLN A 54 8.65 25.55 -5.35
N PRO A 55 9.28 26.68 -5.00
CA PRO A 55 10.13 27.39 -5.94
C PRO A 55 11.38 26.56 -6.26
N VAL A 56 11.75 26.52 -7.54
CA VAL A 56 12.91 25.78 -8.04
C VAL A 56 13.77 26.68 -8.91
N SER A 57 15.03 26.80 -8.53
CA SER A 57 16.06 27.56 -9.25
C SER A 57 17.41 26.86 -9.31
N THR A 58 17.62 25.83 -8.51
CA THR A 58 18.90 25.13 -8.34
C THR A 58 18.67 23.63 -8.14
N LYS A 59 19.73 22.83 -8.24
CA LYS A 59 19.67 21.39 -7.96
C LYS A 59 19.18 21.09 -6.55
N ARG A 60 19.61 21.87 -5.54
CA ARG A 60 19.17 21.72 -4.15
C ARG A 60 17.68 22.01 -3.99
N THR A 61 17.19 23.09 -4.59
CA THR A 61 15.77 23.46 -4.50
C THR A 61 14.87 22.48 -5.25
N ALA A 62 15.31 21.96 -6.40
CA ALA A 62 14.63 20.89 -7.14
C ALA A 62 14.51 19.59 -6.32
N LEU A 63 15.60 19.16 -5.69
CA LEU A 63 15.59 17.97 -4.82
C LEU A 63 14.68 18.18 -3.61
N ARG A 64 14.75 19.36 -2.97
CA ARG A 64 13.85 19.73 -1.87
C ARG A 64 12.39 19.68 -2.31
N ALA A 65 12.09 20.21 -3.49
CA ALA A 65 10.74 20.19 -4.06
C ALA A 65 10.25 18.76 -4.25
N LEU A 66 11.07 17.90 -4.87
CA LEU A 66 10.76 16.49 -5.05
C LEU A 66 10.51 15.76 -3.71
N SER A 67 11.36 15.99 -2.71
CA SER A 67 11.24 15.36 -1.39
C SER A 67 10.08 15.92 -0.55
N SER A 68 9.50 17.06 -0.92
CA SER A 68 8.37 17.65 -0.19
C SER A 68 7.07 16.86 -0.35
N THR A 69 6.93 16.12 -1.45
CA THR A 69 5.79 15.24 -1.72
C THR A 69 6.04 13.87 -1.10
N PHE A 70 5.31 13.55 -0.03
CA PHE A 70 5.44 12.30 0.71
C PHE A 70 4.60 11.19 0.08
N ASP A 71 5.25 10.12 -0.39
CA ASP A 71 4.61 8.97 -1.06
C ASP A 71 5.08 7.62 -0.46
N PRO A 72 4.63 7.27 0.75
CA PRO A 72 5.03 6.02 1.41
C PRO A 72 4.47 4.78 0.70
N LEU A 73 3.40 4.93 -0.09
CA LEU A 73 2.70 3.84 -0.77
C LEU A 73 3.21 3.62 -2.20
N GLY A 74 3.97 4.58 -2.75
CA GLY A 74 4.48 4.50 -4.11
C GLY A 74 3.44 4.82 -5.18
N LEU A 75 2.34 5.48 -4.82
CA LEU A 75 1.23 5.80 -5.73
C LEU A 75 1.62 6.85 -6.77
N LEU A 76 2.61 7.69 -6.45
CA LEU A 76 3.02 8.81 -7.29
C LEU A 76 4.24 8.49 -8.15
N VAL A 77 4.73 7.25 -8.13
CA VAL A 77 5.94 6.86 -8.87
C VAL A 77 5.89 7.26 -10.36
N PRO A 78 4.78 7.05 -11.11
CA PRO A 78 4.70 7.49 -12.50
C PRO A 78 4.88 9.00 -12.68
N PHE A 79 4.37 9.79 -11.73
CA PHE A 79 4.44 11.25 -11.76
C PHE A 79 5.79 11.79 -11.27
N LEU A 80 6.41 11.14 -10.28
CA LEU A 80 7.67 11.60 -9.67
C LEU A 80 8.92 11.08 -10.38
N ALA A 81 8.81 10.02 -11.19
CA ALA A 81 9.95 9.47 -11.92
C ALA A 81 10.58 10.48 -12.90
N PRO A 82 9.82 11.23 -13.73
CA PRO A 82 10.39 12.27 -14.59
C PRO A 82 11.21 13.32 -13.83
N PHE A 83 10.78 13.74 -12.63
CA PHE A 83 11.55 14.67 -11.79
C PHE A 83 12.87 14.06 -11.29
N LYS A 84 12.91 12.75 -11.01
CA LYS A 84 14.16 12.05 -10.67
C LYS A 84 15.11 12.01 -11.86
N VAL A 85 14.58 11.80 -13.07
CA VAL A 85 15.37 11.86 -14.31
C VAL A 85 15.90 13.27 -14.54
N PHE A 86 15.06 14.30 -14.37
CA PHE A 86 15.49 15.70 -14.42
C PHE A 86 16.66 15.96 -13.46
N ILE A 87 16.51 15.56 -12.19
CA ILE A 87 17.58 15.70 -11.21
C ILE A 87 18.82 14.96 -11.71
N GLN A 88 18.72 13.70 -12.16
CA GLN A 88 19.84 12.93 -12.71
C GLN A 88 20.58 13.69 -13.83
N ASP A 89 19.85 14.33 -14.74
CA ASP A 89 20.45 15.09 -15.83
C ASP A 89 21.22 16.32 -15.36
N THR A 90 20.78 16.97 -14.27
CA THR A 90 21.55 18.08 -13.67
C THR A 90 22.93 17.63 -13.18
N TRP A 91 23.07 16.36 -12.74
CA TRP A 91 24.38 15.80 -12.37
C TRP A 91 25.26 15.59 -13.61
N LYS A 92 24.68 15.13 -14.73
CA LYS A 92 25.40 14.95 -15.99
C LYS A 92 25.89 16.29 -16.56
N LYS A 93 25.08 17.34 -16.40
CA LYS A 93 25.44 18.74 -16.71
C LYS A 93 26.45 19.37 -15.74
N LYS A 94 26.86 18.65 -14.69
CA LYS A 94 27.83 19.09 -13.67
C LYS A 94 27.43 20.33 -12.86
N TYR A 95 26.13 20.62 -12.74
CA TYR A 95 25.65 21.65 -11.81
C TYR A 95 26.08 21.33 -10.37
N GLN A 96 26.59 22.33 -9.64
CA GLN A 96 26.73 22.28 -8.19
C GLN A 96 25.36 22.40 -7.51
N TRP A 97 25.33 22.27 -6.19
CA TRP A 97 24.07 22.29 -5.44
C TRP A 97 23.27 23.58 -5.58
N ASP A 98 23.98 24.71 -5.62
CA ASP A 98 23.41 26.05 -5.57
C ASP A 98 23.60 26.83 -6.88
N ASP A 99 24.14 26.19 -7.92
CA ASP A 99 24.23 26.80 -9.24
C ASP A 99 22.82 27.05 -9.80
N PRO A 100 22.56 28.26 -10.36
CA PRO A 100 21.28 28.57 -10.96
C PRO A 100 21.09 27.75 -12.24
N PHE A 101 19.90 27.21 -12.43
CA PHE A 101 19.52 26.56 -13.68
C PHE A 101 19.44 27.56 -14.84
N ASP A 102 19.86 27.10 -16.01
CA ASP A 102 19.63 27.80 -17.26
C ASP A 102 18.12 27.90 -17.59
N LYS A 103 17.79 28.70 -18.61
CA LYS A 103 16.40 28.91 -19.04
C LYS A 103 15.74 27.62 -19.54
N GLU A 104 16.51 26.70 -20.10
CA GLU A 104 16.02 25.45 -20.67
C GLU A 104 15.60 24.48 -19.56
N ASP A 105 16.41 24.32 -18.52
CA ASP A 105 16.11 23.46 -17.36
C ASP A 105 14.97 24.04 -16.52
N LEU A 106 14.89 25.38 -16.36
CA LEU A 106 13.73 26.02 -15.74
C LEU A 106 12.45 25.77 -16.52
N PHE A 107 12.51 25.86 -17.85
CA PHE A 107 11.36 25.56 -18.71
C PHE A 107 10.97 24.08 -18.62
N ARG A 108 11.95 23.17 -18.66
CA ARG A 108 11.73 21.72 -18.53
C ARG A 108 11.09 21.36 -17.19
N TRP A 109 11.54 21.96 -16.08
CA TRP A 109 10.92 21.76 -14.77
C TRP A 109 9.45 22.22 -14.76
N LYS A 110 9.15 23.39 -15.33
CA LYS A 110 7.77 23.89 -15.47
C LYS A 110 6.90 22.96 -16.32
N LEU A 111 7.46 22.44 -17.41
CA LEU A 111 6.76 21.50 -18.29
C LEU A 111 6.37 20.22 -17.53
N LEU A 112 7.28 19.68 -16.71
CA LEU A 112 6.98 18.51 -15.86
C LEU A 112 5.85 18.77 -14.84
N LEU A 113 5.69 20.03 -14.41
CA LEU A 113 4.62 20.42 -13.49
C LEU A 113 3.28 20.68 -14.20
N GLN A 114 3.25 20.92 -15.52
CA GLN A 114 2.04 21.40 -16.20
C GLN A 114 0.88 20.40 -16.09
N ASP A 115 1.19 19.10 -16.08
CA ASP A 115 0.20 18.02 -16.07
C ASP A 115 -0.14 17.57 -14.63
N LEU A 116 0.36 18.29 -13.61
CA LEU A 116 0.12 17.98 -12.20
C LEU A 116 -0.83 19.00 -11.57
N GLU A 117 -2.04 18.54 -11.25
CA GLU A 117 -2.99 19.30 -10.44
C GLU A 117 -2.86 18.92 -8.95
N ASP A 118 -2.82 19.92 -8.07
CA ASP A 118 -2.82 19.74 -6.61
C ASP A 118 -4.15 20.22 -5.98
N PRO A 119 -4.81 19.39 -5.15
CA PRO A 119 -4.50 17.98 -4.88
C PRO A 119 -4.89 17.09 -6.06
N LEU A 120 -4.19 15.95 -6.19
CA LEU A 120 -4.65 14.90 -7.11
C LEU A 120 -6.04 14.40 -6.70
N PRO A 121 -6.83 13.85 -7.65
CA PRO A 121 -8.08 13.18 -7.35
C PRO A 121 -7.91 12.18 -6.20
N SER A 122 -8.83 12.23 -5.25
CA SER A 122 -8.77 11.37 -4.08
C SER A 122 -8.91 9.91 -4.48
N ILE A 123 -8.07 9.04 -3.90
CA ILE A 123 -8.01 7.62 -4.24
C ILE A 123 -8.76 6.83 -3.16
N PRO A 124 -9.69 5.92 -3.52
CA PRO A 124 -10.31 5.03 -2.54
C PRO A 124 -9.25 4.29 -1.73
N ARG A 125 -9.36 4.30 -0.40
CA ARG A 125 -8.32 3.71 0.47
C ARG A 125 -8.11 2.22 0.18
N CYS A 126 -9.17 1.50 -0.16
CA CYS A 126 -9.13 0.08 -0.55
C CYS A 126 -8.73 -0.18 -2.01
N LEU A 127 -8.36 0.85 -2.79
CA LEU A 127 -7.90 0.66 -4.18
C LEU A 127 -6.51 0.00 -4.24
N ILE A 128 -5.69 0.22 -3.21
CA ILE A 128 -4.47 -0.58 -3.01
C ILE A 128 -4.92 -1.92 -2.46
N ARG A 129 -5.27 -2.84 -3.36
CA ARG A 129 -5.63 -4.19 -2.94
C ARG A 129 -4.47 -4.75 -2.16
N MET A 130 -4.70 -4.94 -0.86
CA MET A 130 -3.68 -5.45 0.04
C MET A 130 -3.58 -6.97 -0.12
N GLU A 131 -3.47 -7.46 -1.34
CA GLU A 131 -3.47 -8.89 -1.68
C GLU A 131 -2.32 -9.61 -0.98
N LEU A 132 -1.18 -8.93 -0.82
CA LEU A 132 -0.07 -9.43 -0.01
C LEU A 132 -0.43 -9.52 1.48
N LEU A 133 -1.23 -8.60 2.01
CA LEU A 133 -1.71 -8.70 3.40
C LEU A 133 -2.80 -9.75 3.55
N ALA A 134 -3.62 -9.98 2.53
CA ALA A 134 -4.54 -11.13 2.50
C ALA A 134 -3.73 -12.42 2.55
N ALA A 135 -2.70 -12.58 1.70
CA ALA A 135 -1.79 -13.72 1.74
C ALA A 135 -1.08 -13.88 3.10
N LEU A 136 -0.62 -12.77 3.71
CA LEU A 136 -0.03 -12.79 5.06
C LEU A 136 -1.03 -13.24 6.13
N THR A 137 -2.27 -12.75 6.05
CA THR A 137 -3.34 -13.12 6.99
C THR A 137 -3.68 -14.60 6.85
N SER A 138 -3.79 -15.11 5.62
CA SER A 138 -3.97 -16.53 5.34
C SER A 138 -2.82 -17.37 5.88
N ALA A 139 -1.56 -16.96 5.70
CA ALA A 139 -0.41 -17.68 6.25
C ALA A 139 -0.44 -17.74 7.79
N ARG A 140 -0.77 -16.63 8.45
CA ARG A 140 -0.93 -16.59 9.91
C ARG A 140 -2.07 -17.48 10.39
N LEU A 141 -3.19 -17.48 9.68
CA LEU A 141 -4.33 -18.35 9.98
C LEU A 141 -3.95 -19.83 9.85
N VAL A 142 -3.27 -20.21 8.76
CA VAL A 142 -2.77 -21.59 8.58
C VAL A 142 -1.84 -21.98 9.72
N ARG A 143 -0.90 -21.12 10.12
CA ARG A 143 -0.01 -21.40 11.26
C ARG A 143 -0.81 -21.66 12.53
N PHE A 144 -1.81 -20.82 12.79
CA PHE A 144 -2.69 -21.00 13.95
C PHE A 144 -3.44 -22.34 13.86
N VAL A 145 -4.15 -22.60 12.76
CA VAL A 145 -4.92 -23.83 12.56
C VAL A 145 -4.03 -25.07 12.64
N HIS A 146 -2.86 -25.06 12.02
CA HIS A 146 -1.87 -26.14 12.09
C HIS A 146 -1.41 -26.40 13.54
N SER A 147 -1.19 -25.35 14.33
CA SER A 147 -0.83 -25.50 15.75
C SER A 147 -1.94 -26.08 16.63
N GLN A 148 -3.20 -25.89 16.24
CA GLN A 148 -4.37 -26.40 16.97
C GLN A 148 -4.80 -27.78 16.48
N LEU A 149 -4.45 -28.15 15.24
CA LEU A 149 -4.67 -29.48 14.69
C LEU A 149 -3.65 -30.45 15.29
N HIS A 150 -4.07 -31.26 16.26
CA HIS A 150 -3.29 -32.38 16.78
C HIS A 150 -3.20 -33.57 15.79
N ARG A 151 -3.20 -33.30 14.48
CA ARG A 151 -3.11 -34.28 13.41
C ARG A 151 -2.09 -33.82 12.36
N PRO A 152 -1.31 -34.74 11.78
CA PRO A 152 -0.35 -34.39 10.74
C PRO A 152 -1.08 -33.85 9.51
N VAL A 153 -0.70 -32.64 9.10
CA VAL A 153 -1.18 -32.03 7.86
C VAL A 153 -0.17 -32.34 6.76
N ALA A 154 -0.56 -33.18 5.80
CA ALA A 154 0.33 -33.59 4.71
C ALA A 154 0.63 -32.42 3.75
N ALA A 155 -0.35 -31.57 3.46
CA ALA A 155 -0.19 -30.46 2.54
C ALA A 155 -1.06 -29.25 2.89
N VAL A 156 -0.58 -28.06 2.53
CA VAL A 156 -1.30 -26.79 2.54
C VAL A 156 -1.14 -26.12 1.17
N HIS A 157 -2.27 -25.74 0.58
CA HIS A 157 -2.31 -25.05 -0.71
C HIS A 157 -2.93 -23.67 -0.54
N PHE A 158 -2.17 -22.63 -0.89
CA PHE A 158 -2.64 -21.24 -0.91
C PHE A 158 -3.05 -20.87 -2.33
N PHE A 159 -4.23 -20.27 -2.50
CA PHE A 159 -4.72 -19.77 -3.78
C PHE A 159 -4.85 -18.24 -3.72
N SER A 160 -4.40 -17.56 -4.76
CA SER A 160 -4.57 -16.10 -4.91
C SER A 160 -4.74 -15.74 -6.38
N ASP A 161 -5.63 -14.79 -6.65
CA ASP A 161 -5.81 -14.17 -7.96
C ASP A 161 -4.90 -12.95 -8.18
N SER A 162 -4.05 -12.61 -7.20
CA SER A 162 -3.07 -11.55 -7.32
C SER A 162 -1.72 -12.08 -7.79
N GLN A 163 -1.49 -12.03 -9.10
CA GLN A 163 -0.18 -12.36 -9.68
C GLN A 163 0.95 -11.49 -9.11
N ILE A 164 0.66 -10.23 -8.76
CA ILE A 164 1.64 -9.33 -8.14
C ILE A 164 2.04 -9.82 -6.76
N ALA A 165 1.07 -10.20 -5.90
CA ALA A 165 1.37 -10.74 -4.58
C ALA A 165 2.14 -12.05 -4.66
N LEU A 166 1.73 -12.97 -5.55
CA LEU A 166 2.44 -14.22 -5.80
C LEU A 166 3.87 -13.96 -6.28
N HIS A 167 4.05 -13.03 -7.22
CA HIS A 167 5.37 -12.65 -7.71
C HIS A 167 6.25 -12.15 -6.56
N TRP A 168 5.77 -11.25 -5.70
CA TRP A 168 6.54 -10.79 -4.54
C TRP A 168 6.90 -11.91 -3.56
N ILE A 169 5.97 -12.83 -3.27
CA ILE A 169 6.20 -13.97 -2.38
C ILE A 169 7.31 -14.88 -2.91
N HIS A 170 7.40 -15.07 -4.23
CA HIS A 170 8.43 -15.91 -4.86
C HIS A 170 9.69 -15.16 -5.31
N SER A 171 9.69 -13.83 -5.34
CA SER A 171 10.80 -13.04 -5.87
C SER A 171 12.03 -13.05 -4.98
N SER A 172 13.19 -13.34 -5.55
CA SER A 172 14.49 -13.16 -4.89
C SER A 172 15.03 -11.73 -5.01
N ARG A 173 14.35 -10.84 -5.72
CA ARG A 173 14.80 -9.46 -5.94
C ARG A 173 14.55 -8.59 -4.69
N PRO A 174 15.33 -7.52 -4.50
CA PRO A 174 15.07 -6.54 -3.45
C PRO A 174 13.66 -5.93 -3.60
N LEU A 175 12.87 -6.01 -2.53
CA LEU A 175 11.52 -5.44 -2.46
C LEU A 175 11.52 -4.18 -1.58
N LYS A 176 10.56 -3.28 -1.80
CA LYS A 176 10.35 -2.12 -0.91
C LYS A 176 10.11 -2.61 0.52
N LEU A 177 10.63 -1.88 1.51
CA LEU A 177 10.65 -2.29 2.92
C LEU A 177 9.29 -2.82 3.44
N PHE A 178 8.19 -2.12 3.14
CA PHE A 178 6.84 -2.53 3.54
C PHE A 178 6.45 -3.92 3.01
N VAL A 179 6.72 -4.18 1.73
CA VAL A 179 6.46 -5.46 1.04
C VAL A 179 7.41 -6.53 1.57
N ASN A 180 8.70 -6.18 1.67
CA ASN A 180 9.75 -7.08 2.12
C ASN A 180 9.47 -7.65 3.52
N ASN A 181 9.10 -6.79 4.47
CA ASN A 181 8.81 -7.20 5.85
C ASN A 181 7.67 -8.24 5.91
N ARG A 182 6.66 -8.11 5.03
CA ARG A 182 5.52 -9.05 4.96
C ARG A 182 5.90 -10.34 4.26
N VAL A 183 6.66 -10.27 3.17
CA VAL A 183 7.17 -11.44 2.46
C VAL A 183 8.09 -12.27 3.35
N ILE A 184 8.97 -11.62 4.14
CA ILE A 184 9.84 -12.31 5.11
C ILE A 184 9.00 -13.10 6.12
N GLU A 185 7.95 -12.50 6.67
CA GLU A 185 7.09 -13.19 7.62
C GLU A 185 6.34 -14.36 6.98
N ILE A 186 5.76 -14.17 5.79
CA ILE A 186 5.12 -15.26 5.02
C ILE A 186 6.09 -16.42 4.83
N ARG A 187 7.31 -16.13 4.36
CA ARG A 187 8.34 -17.15 4.12
C ARG A 187 8.75 -17.86 5.40
N SER A 188 8.92 -17.13 6.51
CA SER A 188 9.23 -17.72 7.81
C SER A 188 8.15 -18.72 8.26
N ILE A 189 6.88 -18.38 8.09
CA ILE A 189 5.76 -19.30 8.40
C ILE A 189 5.79 -20.53 7.50
N ILE A 190 6.00 -20.35 6.19
CA ILE A 190 6.07 -21.46 5.23
C ILE A 190 7.22 -22.39 5.58
N SER A 191 8.41 -21.86 5.85
CA SER A 191 9.57 -22.65 6.23
C SER A 191 9.31 -23.46 7.50
N ALA A 192 8.64 -22.87 8.51
CA ALA A 192 8.27 -23.59 9.73
C ALA A 192 7.32 -24.77 9.44
N LEU A 193 6.31 -24.56 8.59
CA LEU A 193 5.38 -25.63 8.18
C LEU A 193 6.11 -26.74 7.40
N GLN A 194 7.01 -26.36 6.48
CA GLN A 194 7.82 -27.32 5.72
C GLN A 194 8.74 -28.14 6.61
N SER A 195 9.37 -27.51 7.61
CA SER A 195 10.19 -28.21 8.62
C SER A 195 9.38 -29.19 9.47
N SER A 196 8.06 -28.97 9.63
CA SER A 196 7.16 -29.93 10.30
C SER A 196 6.69 -31.08 9.40
N GLY A 197 7.19 -31.17 8.16
CA GLY A 197 6.83 -32.20 7.20
C GLY A 197 5.60 -31.88 6.34
N THR A 198 5.04 -30.67 6.45
CA THR A 198 3.89 -30.24 5.64
C THR A 198 4.35 -29.70 4.29
N HIS A 199 3.83 -30.25 3.20
CA HIS A 199 4.08 -29.69 1.86
C HIS A 199 3.30 -28.40 1.66
N VAL A 200 3.97 -27.28 1.37
CA VAL A 200 3.33 -25.97 1.21
C VAL A 200 3.57 -25.43 -0.21
N LYS A 201 2.49 -24.98 -0.86
CA LYS A 201 2.58 -24.39 -2.21
C LYS A 201 1.54 -23.28 -2.44
N PHE A 202 1.92 -22.29 -3.23
CA PHE A 202 1.05 -21.20 -3.69
C PHE A 202 0.65 -21.43 -5.14
N TYR A 203 -0.60 -21.11 -5.46
CA TYR A 203 -1.20 -21.25 -6.77
C TYR A 203 -1.91 -19.97 -7.17
N TYR A 204 -1.86 -19.70 -8.46
CA TYR A 204 -2.72 -18.69 -9.07
C TYR A 204 -4.10 -19.28 -9.34
N VAL A 205 -5.15 -18.50 -9.08
CA VAL A 205 -6.53 -18.77 -9.48
C VAL A 205 -7.06 -17.57 -10.26
N GLN A 206 -7.90 -17.78 -11.27
CA GLN A 206 -8.55 -16.66 -11.96
C GLN A 206 -9.53 -15.97 -11.02
N SER A 207 -9.66 -14.64 -11.08
CA SER A 207 -10.53 -13.88 -10.17
C SER A 207 -11.98 -14.37 -10.20
N GLU A 208 -12.50 -14.72 -11.38
CA GLU A 208 -13.86 -15.23 -11.58
C GLU A 208 -14.06 -16.63 -10.96
N GLN A 209 -12.97 -17.35 -10.73
CA GLN A 209 -12.94 -18.69 -10.14
C GLN A 209 -12.43 -18.67 -8.70
N ASN A 210 -12.21 -17.49 -8.10
CA ASN A 210 -11.65 -17.37 -6.77
C ASN A 210 -12.76 -17.57 -5.71
N PRO A 211 -12.84 -18.73 -5.02
CA PRO A 211 -13.82 -18.96 -3.97
C PRO A 211 -13.84 -17.89 -2.88
N ALA A 212 -12.68 -17.27 -2.59
CA ALA A 212 -12.56 -16.30 -1.51
C ALA A 212 -13.28 -14.98 -1.81
N ASP A 213 -13.49 -14.64 -3.09
CA ASP A 213 -14.18 -13.41 -3.50
C ASP A 213 -15.66 -13.42 -3.09
N CYS A 214 -16.24 -14.61 -2.90
CA CYS A 214 -17.62 -14.74 -2.43
C CYS A 214 -17.78 -14.27 -0.98
N ALA A 215 -16.78 -14.55 -0.14
CA ALA A 215 -16.76 -14.10 1.23
C ALA A 215 -16.40 -12.61 1.35
N SER A 216 -15.55 -12.08 0.45
CA SER A 216 -15.07 -10.70 0.53
C SER A 216 -15.99 -9.68 -0.16
N ARG A 217 -16.60 -10.05 -1.30
CA ARG A 217 -17.49 -9.19 -2.10
C ARG A 217 -18.98 -9.48 -1.89
N GLY A 218 -19.29 -10.62 -1.27
CA GLY A 218 -20.65 -11.09 -1.06
C GLY A 218 -21.23 -11.82 -2.28
N LEU A 219 -22.25 -12.64 -2.02
CA LEU A 219 -23.05 -13.30 -3.06
C LEU A 219 -24.51 -12.88 -2.92
N SER A 220 -25.19 -12.70 -4.04
CA SER A 220 -26.65 -12.60 -4.02
C SER A 220 -27.27 -13.93 -3.61
N THR A 221 -28.43 -13.92 -2.95
CA THR A 221 -29.13 -15.15 -2.51
C THR A 221 -29.45 -16.13 -3.63
N LYS A 222 -29.60 -15.66 -4.87
CA LYS A 222 -29.79 -16.52 -6.05
C LYS A 222 -28.48 -17.18 -6.47
N SER A 223 -27.38 -16.42 -6.46
CA SER A 223 -26.05 -16.87 -6.85
C SER A 223 -25.42 -17.86 -5.86
N THR A 224 -25.85 -17.85 -4.59
CA THR A 224 -25.31 -18.76 -3.56
C THR A 224 -25.66 -20.23 -3.81
N ARG A 225 -26.81 -20.51 -4.43
CA ARG A 225 -27.31 -21.90 -4.58
C ARG A 225 -26.43 -22.78 -5.45
N ASP A 226 -25.79 -22.19 -6.46
CA ASP A 226 -24.98 -22.90 -7.45
C ASP A 226 -23.47 -22.66 -7.23
N HIS A 227 -23.10 -22.07 -6.09
CA HIS A 227 -21.72 -21.71 -5.81
C HIS A 227 -20.96 -22.84 -5.10
N ILE A 228 -19.63 -22.90 -5.26
CA ILE A 228 -18.77 -23.99 -4.76
C ILE A 228 -18.62 -24.06 -3.22
N TRP A 229 -19.29 -23.19 -2.46
CA TRP A 229 -19.25 -23.13 -0.99
C TRP A 229 -20.60 -23.49 -0.39
#